data_AF-A0A290HUX8-F1
#
_entry.id   AF-A0A290HUX8-F1
#
_cell.length_a   1.000
_cell.length_b   1.000
_cell.length_c   1.000
_cell.angle_alpha   90.00
_cell.angle_beta   90.00
_cell.angle_gamma   90.00
#
_symmetry.space_group_name_H-M   'P 1'
#
loop_
_entity.id
_entity.type
_entity.pdbx_description
1 polymer ?
#
loop_
_entity_poly.entity_id
_entity_poly.type
_entity_poly.pdbx_seq_one_letter_code
_entity_poly.pdbx_strand_id
1 'polypeptide(L)' 'MNGLKFIHSVKALFGISTPDEAGTKKQTIKELLQKLKLRRITLKKELKDESDLIKREAIHDSIKIIKKQIKKGKEILDE' A
#
# COMPACT_ATOMS: atom_id res chain seq x y z
N MET A 1 12.17 3.60 10.46
CA MET A 1 10.90 4.42 10.45
C MET A 1 9.94 3.73 11.42
N ASN A 2 9.39 4.37 12.45
CA ASN A 2 8.60 3.63 13.45
C ASN A 2 7.33 3.02 12.82
N GLY A 3 7.06 1.72 13.02
CA GLY A 3 5.95 1.02 12.35
C GLY A 3 4.54 1.60 12.59
N LEU A 4 4.33 2.34 13.68
CA LEU A 4 3.08 3.09 13.91
C LEU A 4 2.91 4.26 12.92
N LYS A 5 3.99 5.00 12.64
CA LYS A 5 3.97 6.07 11.62
C LYS A 5 3.69 5.49 10.23
N PHE A 6 4.17 4.28 9.96
CA PHE A 6 3.87 3.56 8.71
C PHE A 6 2.40 3.20 8.60
N ILE A 7 1.81 2.61 9.65
CA ILE A 7 0.38 2.26 9.69
C ILE A 7 -0.48 3.51 9.43
N HIS A 8 -0.22 4.63 10.12
CA HIS A 8 -0.93 5.88 9.90
C HIS A 8 -0.77 6.41 8.47
N SER A 9 0.45 6.37 7.92
CA SER A 9 0.71 6.84 6.55
C SER A 9 -0.04 6.01 5.51
N VAL A 10 -0.07 4.69 5.66
CA VAL A 10 -0.78 3.80 4.75
C VAL A 10 -2.29 3.95 4.88
N LYS A 11 -2.81 4.11 6.10
CA LYS A 11 -4.23 4.37 6.34
C LYS A 11 -4.67 5.70 5.68
N ALA A 12 -3.87 6.75 5.82
CA ALA A 12 -4.14 8.06 5.22
C ALA A 12 -4.08 8.03 3.68
N LEU A 13 -3.07 7.38 3.10
CA LEU A 13 -2.86 7.38 1.65
C LEU A 13 -3.82 6.46 0.88
N PHE A 14 -4.31 5.40 1.51
CA PHE A 14 -5.06 4.35 0.81
C PHE A 14 -6.43 4.06 1.41
N GLY A 15 -6.83 4.76 2.48
CA GLY A 15 -8.11 4.53 3.17
C GLY A 15 -8.23 3.12 3.75
N ILE A 16 -7.10 2.42 3.94
CA ILE A 16 -7.10 1.04 4.41
C ILE A 16 -7.29 1.04 5.93
N SER A 17 -8.54 0.91 6.37
CA SER A 17 -8.84 0.58 7.76
C SER A 17 -8.41 -0.85 8.05
N THR A 18 -7.54 -1.01 9.04
CA THR A 18 -7.35 -2.28 9.73
C THR A 18 -8.33 -2.33 10.89
N PRO A 19 -9.05 -3.45 11.10
CA PRO A 19 -9.86 -3.60 12.30
C PRO A 19 -8.98 -3.43 13.53
N ASP A 20 -9.49 -2.66 14.48
CA ASP A 20 -8.88 -2.29 15.75
C ASP A 20 -8.01 -3.37 16.38
N GLU A 21 -6.79 -2.96 16.74
CA GLU A 21 -5.97 -3.28 17.92
C GLU A 21 -5.83 -4.72 18.46
N ALA A 22 -6.46 -5.74 17.87
CA ALA A 22 -6.35 -7.13 18.34
C ALA A 22 -5.09 -7.85 17.83
N GLY A 23 -4.47 -7.33 16.76
CA GLY A 23 -3.25 -7.88 16.17
C GLY A 23 -1.99 -7.19 16.67
N THR A 24 -0.92 -7.96 16.87
CA THR A 24 0.41 -7.38 17.13
C THR A 24 0.79 -6.41 16.00
N LYS A 25 1.55 -5.35 16.31
CA LYS A 25 2.04 -4.37 15.32
C LYS A 25 2.63 -5.02 14.05
N LYS A 26 3.32 -6.15 14.19
CA LYS A 26 3.87 -6.94 13.06
C LYS A 26 2.76 -7.58 12.21
N GLN A 27 1.70 -8.13 12.81
CA GLN A 27 0.54 -8.64 12.06
C GLN A 27 -0.16 -7.52 11.28
N THR A 28 -0.43 -6.37 11.91
CA THR A 28 -1.06 -5.23 11.25
C THR A 28 -0.27 -4.79 10.02
N ILE A 29 1.07 -4.70 10.13
CA ILE A 29 1.94 -4.36 9.00
C ILE A 29 1.89 -5.42 7.90
N LYS A 30 1.88 -6.72 8.25
CA LYS A 30 1.74 -7.80 7.27
C LYS A 30 0.41 -7.71 6.51
N GLU A 31 -0.71 -7.47 7.21
CA GLU A 31 -2.02 -7.31 6.58
C GLU A 31 -2.07 -6.08 5.67
N LEU A 32 -1.54 -4.94 6.11
CA LEU A 32 -1.41 -3.75 5.28
C LEU A 32 -0.58 -4.02 4.02
N LEU A 33 0.52 -4.77 4.15
CA LEU A 33 1.33 -5.15 2.99
C LEU A 33 0.58 -6.05 2.02
N GLN A 34 -0.24 -6.98 2.51
CA GLN A 34 -1.09 -7.81 1.64
C GLN A 34 -2.12 -6.94 0.90
N LYS A 35 -2.81 -6.04 1.59
CA LYS A 35 -3.78 -5.11 0.97
C LYS A 35 -3.11 -4.21 -0.07
N LEU A 36 -1.92 -3.68 0.22
CA LEU A 36 -1.13 -2.89 -0.75
C LEU A 36 -0.71 -3.72 -1.98
N LYS A 37 -0.33 -4.99 -1.81
CA LYS A 37 -0.01 -5.89 -2.92
C LYS A 37 -1.23 -6.14 -3.81
N LEU A 38 -2.39 -6.40 -3.21
CA LEU A 38 -3.65 -6.57 -3.93
C LEU A 38 -4.00 -5.30 -4.71
N ARG A 39 -3.94 -4.12 -4.07
CA ARG A 39 -4.20 -2.84 -4.74
C ARG A 39 -3.26 -2.60 -5.92
N ARG A 40 -1.97 -2.94 -5.79
CA ARG A 40 -1.00 -2.87 -6.89
C ARG A 40 -1.39 -3.78 -8.06
N ILE A 41 -1.93 -4.96 -7.80
CA ILE A 41 -2.40 -5.88 -8.85
C ILE A 41 -3.61 -5.29 -9.56
N THR A 42 -4.58 -4.75 -8.82
CA THR A 42 -5.76 -4.09 -9.39
C THR A 42 -5.36 -2.92 -10.28
N LEU A 43 -4.51 -2.01 -9.79
CA LEU A 43 -4.04 -0.87 -10.57
C LEU A 43 -3.26 -1.29 -11.82
N LYS A 44 -2.51 -2.40 -11.77
CA LYS A 44 -1.85 -2.94 -12.95
C LYS A 44 -2.83 -3.49 -14.00
N LYS A 45 -3.99 -4.00 -13.57
CA LYS A 45 -5.05 -4.40 -14.49
C LYS A 45 -5.70 -3.15 -15.08
N GLU A 46 -6.10 -2.19 -14.24
CA GLU A 46 -6.64 -0.90 -14.68
C GLU A 46 -5.71 -0.20 -15.67
N LEU A 47 -4.38 -0.23 -15.45
CA LEU A 47 -3.40 0.36 -16.38
C LEU A 47 -3.38 -0.30 -17.78
N LYS A 48 -3.79 -1.56 -17.90
CA LYS A 48 -3.87 -2.27 -19.19
C LYS A 48 -5.13 -1.91 -19.96
N ASP A 49 -6.22 -1.69 -19.23
CA ASP A 49 -7.54 -1.37 -19.79
C ASP A 49 -7.71 0.15 -20.01
N GLU A 50 -6.92 0.98 -19.32
CA GLU A 50 -6.97 2.44 -19.42
C GLU A 50 -6.27 2.96 -20.69
N SER A 51 -7.04 3.64 -21.53
CA SER A 51 -6.59 4.23 -22.80
C SER A 51 -6.33 5.73 -22.69
N ASP A 52 -6.86 6.38 -21.64
CA ASP A 52 -6.63 7.79 -21.37
C ASP A 52 -5.21 8.01 -20.82
N LEU A 53 -4.39 8.81 -21.52
CA LEU A 53 -2.99 9.04 -21.16
C LEU A 53 -2.81 9.68 -19.78
N ILE A 54 -3.69 10.60 -19.39
CA ILE A 54 -3.62 11.33 -18.12
C ILE A 54 -3.95 10.38 -16.98
N LYS A 55 -5.03 9.59 -17.12
CA LYS A 55 -5.41 8.59 -16.11
C LYS A 55 -4.35 7.49 -16.01
N ARG A 56 -3.78 7.08 -17.14
CA ARG A 56 -2.71 6.07 -17.18
C ARG A 56 -1.46 6.54 -16.44
N GLU A 57 -1.07 7.81 -16.57
CA GLU A 57 0.03 8.39 -15.80
C GLU A 57 -0.28 8.42 -14.30
N ALA A 58 -1.49 8.85 -13.91
CA ALA A 58 -1.92 8.85 -12.51
C ALA A 58 -1.93 7.44 -11.87
N ILE A 59 -2.37 6.43 -12.63
CA ILE A 59 -2.31 5.02 -12.21
C ILE A 59 -0.86 4.57 -12.06
N HIS A 60 0.03 4.95 -12.99
CA HIS A 60 1.45 4.62 -12.92
C HIS A 60 2.13 5.22 -11.68
N ASP A 61 1.85 6.48 -11.36
CA ASP A 61 2.35 7.11 -10.14
C ASP A 61 1.78 6.48 -8.87
N SER A 62 0.49 6.14 -8.88
CA SER A 62 -0.14 5.39 -7.78
C SER A 62 0.57 4.04 -7.53
N ILE A 63 0.89 3.30 -8.59
CA ILE A 63 1.67 2.06 -8.52
C ILE A 63 3.06 2.30 -7.95
N LYS A 64 3.73 3.40 -8.34
CA LYS A 64 5.07 3.76 -7.86
C LYS A 64 5.06 4.08 -6.36
N ILE A 65 4.06 4.83 -5.89
CA ILE A 65 3.87 5.15 -4.48
C ILE A 65 3.62 3.86 -3.68
N ILE A 66 2.71 3.00 -4.14
CA ILE A 66 2.44 1.71 -3.48
C ILE A 66 3.69 0.84 -3.41
N LYS A 67 4.49 0.77 -4.48
CA LYS A 67 5.75 0.02 -4.48
C LYS A 67 6.72 0.53 -3.41
N LYS A 68 6.84 1.86 -3.25
CA LYS A 68 7.65 2.47 -2.19
C LYS A 68 7.12 2.12 -0.79
N GLN A 69 5.80 2.15 -0.58
CA GLN A 69 5.22 1.81 0.73
C GLN A 69 5.37 0.33 1.06
N ILE A 70 5.27 -0.57 0.06
CA ILE A 70 5.55 -2.00 0.27
C ILE A 70 7.01 -2.20 0.68
N LYS A 71 7.96 -1.50 0.06
CA LYS A 71 9.38 -1.60 0.43
C LYS A 71 9.58 -1.16 1.88
N LYS A 72 9.05 0.00 2.26
CA LYS A 72 9.13 0.52 3.63
C LYS A 72 8.52 -0.44 4.66
N GLY A 73 7.34 -0.99 4.39
CA GLY A 73 6.70 -1.92 5.33
C GLY A 73 7.47 -3.24 5.48
N LYS A 74 8.17 -3.70 4.43
CA LYS A 74 9.08 -4.85 4.55
C LYS A 74 10.30 -4.53 5.40
N GLU A 75 10.94 -3.38 5.18
CA GLU A 75 12.10 -2.93 5.97
C GLU A 75 11.75 -2.86 7.47
N ILE A 76 10.53 -2.40 7.81
CA ILE A 76 10.05 -2.34 9.20
C ILE A 76 9.77 -3.73 9.81
N LEU A 77 9.46 -4.76 9.00
CA LEU A 77 9.25 -6.12 9.48
C LEU A 77 10.56 -6.89 9.69
N ASP A 78 11.61 -6.48 8.96
CA ASP A 78 12.96 -7.04 9.00
C ASP A 78 13.77 -6.49 10.18
N GLU A 79 13.48 -5.26 10.63
CA GLU A 79 13.87 -4.70 11.94
C GLU A 79 13.16 -5.41 13.13
#